data_AF-A0A9X2ERR4-F1
#
_entry.id   AF-A0A9X2ERR4-F1
#
_cell.length_a   1.000
_cell.length_b   1.000
_cell.length_c   1.000
_cell.angle_alpha   90.00
_cell.angle_beta   90.00
_cell.angle_gamma   90.00
#
_symmetry.space_group_name_H-M   'P 1'
#
loop_
_entity.id
_entity.type
_entity.pdbx_description
1 polymer ?
#
loop_
_entity_poly.entity_id
_entity_poly.type
_entity_poly.pdbx_seq_one_letter_code
_entity_poly.pdbx_strand_id
1 'polypeptide(L)' 'VLDVLREPLETGEILISRAASQMLFPARFQLLAAMNPCPCGYFGDPSGRCRCTPDQIQRYQGRISGPLLDRFDMQLNVK' A
#
# COMPACT_ATOMS: atom_id res chain seq x y z
N VAL A 1 -6.78 4.55 5.00
CA VAL A 1 -7.23 3.19 5.41
C VAL A 1 -6.06 2.24 5.48
N LEU A 2 -5.22 2.13 4.43
CA LEU A 2 -4.07 1.21 4.43
C LEU A 2 -3.09 1.43 5.60
N ASP A 3 -2.99 2.65 6.14
CA ASP A 3 -2.11 2.96 7.28
C ASP A 3 -2.42 2.14 8.55
N VAL A 4 -3.65 1.61 8.68
CA VAL A 4 -4.03 0.74 9.80
C VAL A 4 -3.32 -0.62 9.77
N LEU A 5 -2.69 -0.99 8.65
CA LEU A 5 -1.86 -2.20 8.55
C LEU A 5 -0.50 -2.06 9.24
N ARG A 6 -0.07 -0.83 9.58
CA ARG A 6 1.24 -0.59 10.18
C ARG A 6 1.42 -1.36 11.49
N GLU A 7 0.45 -1.22 12.41
CA GLU A 7 0.52 -1.88 13.72
C GLU A 7 0.49 -3.41 13.59
N PRO A 8 -0.44 -4.05 12.85
CA PRO A 8 -0.41 -5.50 12.64
C PRO A 8 0.89 -6.03 12.03
N LEU A 9 1.50 -5.30 11.08
CA LEU A 9 2.78 -5.67 10.49
C LEU A 9 3.95 -5.55 11.48
N GLU A 10 3.83 -4.70 12.49
CA GLU A 10 4.86 -4.43 13.49
C GLU A 10 4.74 -5.36 14.72
N THR A 11 3.52 -5.55 15.23
CA THR A 11 3.25 -6.31 16.45
C THR A 11 2.89 -7.77 16.18
N GLY A 12 2.39 -8.07 14.98
CA GLY A 12 1.82 -9.37 14.66
C GLY A 12 0.47 -9.63 15.34
N GLU A 13 -0.21 -8.58 15.81
CA GLU A 13 -1.50 -8.65 16.50
C GLU A 13 -2.39 -7.45 16.10
N ILE A 14 -3.70 -7.56 16.29
CA ILE A 14 -4.65 -6.45 16.08
C ILE A 14 -5.63 -6.36 17.24
N LEU A 15 -5.75 -5.17 17.82
CA LEU A 15 -6.74 -4.85 18.83
C LEU A 15 -8.00 -4.29 18.17
N ILE A 16 -9.12 -4.97 18.33
CA ILE A 16 -10.42 -4.50 17.87
C ILE A 16 -11.21 -3.98 19.07
N SER A 17 -11.41 -2.66 19.11
CA SER A 17 -12.24 -2.00 20.13
C SER A 17 -13.66 -1.73 19.58
N ARG A 18 -14.67 -2.19 20.32
CA ARG A 18 -16.09 -1.95 20.09
C ARG A 18 -16.74 -1.43 21.38
N ALA A 19 -17.91 -0.82 21.27
CA ALA A 19 -18.58 -0.16 22.41
C ALA A 19 -18.73 -1.06 23.65
N ALA A 20 -18.90 -2.37 23.46
CA ALA A 20 -19.12 -3.33 24.54
C ALA A 20 -17.87 -4.14 24.95
N SER A 21 -16.78 -4.12 24.17
CA SER A 21 -15.61 -4.97 24.44
C SER A 21 -14.39 -4.63 23.59
N GLN A 22 -13.23 -5.11 24.06
CA GLN A 22 -11.97 -5.12 23.33
C GLN A 22 -11.53 -6.58 23.15
N MET A 23 -11.04 -6.91 21.96
CA MET A 23 -10.53 -8.24 21.64
C MET A 23 -9.23 -8.14 20.86
N LEU A 24 -8.25 -8.96 21.22
CA LEU A 24 -6.95 -9.06 20.57
C LEU A 24 -6.92 -10.30 19.68
N PHE A 25 -6.50 -10.14 18.42
CA PHE A 25 -6.39 -11.23 17.45
C PHE A 25 -4.96 -11.36 16.93
N PRO A 26 -4.49 -12.59 16.65
CA PRO A 26 -3.20 -12.79 16.00
C PRO A 26 -3.25 -12.30 14.54
N ALA A 27 -2.18 -11.67 14.09
CA ALA A 27 -2.04 -11.07 12.76
C ALA A 27 -0.61 -11.25 12.20
N ARG A 28 -0.04 -12.45 12.35
CA ARG A 28 1.28 -12.79 11.78
C ARG A 28 1.10 -13.28 10.34
N PHE A 29 1.34 -12.40 9.37
CA PHE A 29 1.21 -12.71 7.96
C PHE A 29 2.34 -12.09 7.13
N GLN A 30 2.60 -12.64 5.94
CA GLN A 30 3.42 -11.99 4.92
C GLN A 30 2.51 -11.13 4.04
N LEU A 31 2.83 -9.85 3.92
CA LEU A 31 2.12 -8.95 3.02
C LEU A 31 2.73 -9.00 1.61
N LEU A 32 1.88 -9.26 0.62
CA LEU A 32 2.19 -9.11 -0.81
C LEU A 32 1.26 -8.02 -1.36
N ALA A 33 1.83 -7.04 -2.06
CA ALA A 33 1.07 -5.94 -2.62
C ALA A 33 1.54 -5.63 -4.04
N ALA A 34 0.61 -5.12 -4.84
CA ALA A 34 0.88 -4.58 -6.16
C ALA A 34 0.08 -3.29 -6.32
N MET A 35 0.63 -2.34 -7.06
CA MET A 35 -0.08 -1.13 -7.43
C MET A 35 0.19 -0.80 -8.89
N ASN A 36 -0.76 -0.10 -9.51
CA ASN A 36 -0.56 0.42 -10.85
C ASN A 36 0.54 1.50 -10.84
N PRO A 37 1.30 1.66 -11.94
CA PRO A 37 2.34 2.69 -12.00
C PRO A 37 1.78 4.11 -12.12
N CYS A 38 0.51 4.24 -12.52
CA CYS A 38 -0.25 5.49 -12.63
C CYS A 38 -1.77 5.19 -12.63
N PRO A 39 -2.67 6.20 -12.62
CA PRO A 39 -4.11 5.98 -12.65
C PRO A 39 -4.62 5.14 -13.83
N CYS A 40 -4.01 5.28 -15.02
CA CYS A 40 -4.42 4.51 -16.20
C CYS A 40 -3.67 3.18 -16.36
N GLY A 41 -2.70 2.87 -15.51
CA GLY A 41 -1.97 1.60 -15.52
C GLY A 41 -0.83 1.46 -16.54
N TYR A 42 -0.64 2.42 -17.45
CA TYR A 42 0.29 2.29 -18.58
C TYR A 42 1.58 3.11 -18.47
N PHE A 43 1.86 3.74 -17.33
CA PHE A 43 3.11 4.50 -17.18
C PHE A 43 4.32 3.55 -17.25
N GLY A 44 5.22 3.80 -18.20
CA GLY A 44 6.36 2.92 -18.51
C GLY A 44 6.10 1.88 -19.62
N ASP A 45 4.85 1.72 -20.07
CA ASP A 45 4.48 0.79 -21.15
C ASP A 45 4.98 1.30 -22.52
N PRO A 46 5.68 0.47 -23.32
CA PRO A 46 6.23 0.87 -24.62
C PRO A 46 5.16 1.16 -25.69
N SER A 47 3.90 0.77 -25.48
CA SER A 47 2.81 0.97 -26.44
C SER A 47 2.33 2.43 -26.53
N GLY A 48 2.83 3.34 -25.67
CA GLY A 48 2.41 4.74 -25.64
C GLY A 48 0.95 4.96 -25.20
N ARG A 49 0.31 3.98 -24.54
CA ARG A 49 -1.09 4.07 -24.10
C ARG A 49 -1.31 5.01 -22.91
N CYS A 50 -0.24 5.36 -22.19
CA CYS A 50 -0.34 6.26 -21.06
C CYS A 50 -0.70 7.68 -21.50
N ARG A 51 -1.73 8.25 -20.88
CA ARG A 51 -2.16 9.64 -21.09
C ARG A 51 -2.07 10.48 -19.81
N CYS A 52 -1.51 9.92 -18.74
CA CYS A 52 -1.39 10.62 -17.48
C CYS A 52 -0.30 11.69 -17.55
N THR A 53 -0.57 12.86 -16.97
CA THR A 53 0.45 13.89 -16.80
C THR A 53 1.44 13.51 -15.70
N PRO A 54 2.66 14.08 -15.69
CA PRO A 54 3.62 13.88 -14.61
C PRO A 54 3.02 14.12 -13.22
N ASP A 55 2.24 15.20 -13.05
CA ASP A 55 1.56 15.52 -11.79
C ASP A 55 0.52 14.46 -11.37
N GLN A 56 -0.22 13.90 -12.33
CA GLN A 56 -1.18 12.82 -12.06
C GLN A 56 -0.48 11.55 -11.60
N ILE A 57 0.67 11.24 -12.19
CA ILE A 57 1.50 10.08 -11.83
C ILE A 57 2.06 10.28 -10.41
N GLN A 58 2.71 11.40 -10.15
CA GLN A 58 3.30 11.71 -8.85
C GLN A 58 2.24 11.71 -7.74
N ARG A 59 1.09 12.34 -7.99
CA ARG A 59 -0.03 12.35 -7.03
C ARG A 59 -0.60 10.95 -6.79
N TYR A 60 -0.62 10.07 -7.78
CA TYR A 60 -1.11 8.70 -7.61
C TYR A 60 -0.15 7.85 -6.80
N GLN A 61 1.14 7.89 -7.13
CA GLN A 61 2.19 7.15 -6.41
C GLN A 61 2.32 7.64 -4.96
N GLY A 62 2.17 8.95 -4.71
CA GLY A 62 2.19 9.54 -3.38
C GLY A 62 0.94 9.27 -2.51
N ARG A 63 -0.01 8.43 -2.95
CA ARG A 63 -1.17 8.05 -2.12
C ARG A 63 -0.81 7.04 -1.03
N ILE A 64 0.30 6.33 -1.20
CA ILE A 64 0.80 5.41 -0.17
C ILE A 64 1.68 6.22 0.78
N SER A 65 1.41 6.10 2.08
CA SER A 65 2.18 6.81 3.09
C SER A 65 3.59 6.25 3.20
N GLY A 66 4.57 7.12 3.47
CA GLY A 66 5.94 6.72 3.79
C GLY A 66 6.01 5.68 4.91
N PRO A 67 5.35 5.90 6.07
CA PRO A 67 5.38 4.93 7.17
C PRO A 67 4.89 3.53 6.82
N LEU A 68 3.94 3.38 5.89
CA LEU A 68 3.51 2.07 5.41
C LEU A 68 4.54 1.48 4.42
N LEU A 69 5.09 2.29 3.51
CA LEU A 69 6.14 1.87 2.59
C LEU A 69 7.39 1.38 3.33
N ASP A 70 7.71 1.98 4.47
CA ASP A 70 8.81 1.57 5.35
C ASP A 70 8.62 0.17 5.95
N ARG A 71 7.45 -0.47 5.78
CA ARG A 71 7.19 -1.86 6.17
C ARG A 71 7.37 -2.86 5.04
N PHE A 72 7.67 -2.40 3.82
CA PHE A 72 8.01 -3.26 2.69
C PHE A 72 9.52 -3.31 2.53
N ASP A 73 10.13 -4.39 3.03
CA ASP A 73 11.57 -4.63 2.89
C ASP A 73 12.00 -4.80 1.42
N MET A 74 11.09 -5.32 0.59
CA MET A 74 11.32 -5.53 -0.85
C MET A 74 10.30 -4.76 -1.67
N GLN A 75 10.80 -3.91 -2.56
CA GLN A 75 10.01 -3.19 -3.55
C GLN A 75 10.59 -3.44 -4.93
N LEU A 76 9.73 -3.85 -5.86
CA LEU A 76 10.12 -4.18 -7.23
C LEU A 76 9.26 -3.38 -8.20
N ASN A 77 9.92 -2.60 -9.06
CA ASN A 77 9.27 -1.96 -10.19
C ASN A 77 9.25 -2.92 -11.37
N VAL A 78 8.07 -3.41 -11.72
CA VAL A 78 7.86 -4.31 -12.86
C VAL A 78 7.57 -3.45 -14.09
N LYS A 79 8.23 -3.77 -15.22
CA LYS A 79 8.05 -3.10 -16.51
C LYS A 79 6.97 -3.79 -17.35
#